data_AF-A0AA95MM54-F1
#
_entry.id   AF-A0AA95MM54-F1
#
_cell.length_a   1.000
_cell.length_b   1.000
_cell.length_c   1.000
_cell.angle_alpha   90.00
_cell.angle_beta   90.00
_cell.angle_gamma   90.00
#
_symmetry.space_group_name_H-M   'P 1'
#
loop_
_entity.id
_entity.type
_entity.pdbx_description
1 polymer ?
#
loop_
_entity_poly.entity_id
_entity_poly.type
_entity_poly.pdbx_seq_one_letter_code
_entity_poly.pdbx_strand_id
1 'polypeptide(L)'
;MISDIIITVIFMIPMYGFFIWAYNCPEDCILIGRRWMFKGEPEISSNVIRYIKFASIFAMVGSPIVLISIFLKPYVFGLALIVFILVLITGATLILTAESKD
;
A
#
# COMPACT_ATOMS: atom_id res chain seq x y z
N MET A 1 5.27 -8.40 25.73
CA MET A 1 5.81 -9.22 24.63
C MET A 1 4.74 -10.03 23.92
N ILE A 2 4.14 -11.05 24.55
CA ILE A 2 3.11 -11.89 23.86
C ILE A 2 1.82 -11.09 23.58
N SER A 3 1.40 -10.24 24.52
CA SER A 3 0.28 -9.29 24.35
C SER A 3 0.42 -8.42 23.11
N ASP A 4 1.63 -7.89 22.91
CA ASP A 4 1.93 -6.91 21.86
C ASP A 4 1.88 -7.58 20.48
N ILE A 5 2.32 -8.85 20.41
CA ILE A 5 2.23 -9.68 19.21
C ILE A 5 0.76 -9.96 18.87
N ILE A 6 -0.06 -10.35 19.85
CA ILE A 6 -1.48 -10.65 19.64
C ILE A 6 -2.22 -9.42 19.10
N ILE A 7 -2.01 -8.26 19.72
CA ILE A 7 -2.60 -6.99 19.27
C ILE A 7 -2.15 -6.68 17.83
N THR A 8 -0.85 -6.79 17.55
CA THR A 8 -0.29 -6.53 16.21
C THR A 8 -0.93 -7.43 15.15
N VAL A 9 -1.09 -8.74 15.44
CA VAL A 9 -1.71 -9.69 14.50
C VAL A 9 -3.18 -9.35 14.26
N ILE A 10 -3.94 -9.01 15.31
CA ILE A 10 -5.35 -8.62 15.19
C ILE A 10 -5.51 -7.39 14.29
N PHE A 11 -4.63 -6.40 14.40
CA PHE A 11 -4.66 -5.21 13.54
C PHE A 11 -4.17 -5.49 12.10
N MET A 12 -3.30 -6.48 11.92
CA MET A 12 -2.82 -6.84 10.58
C MET A 12 -3.89 -7.50 9.71
N ILE A 13 -4.83 -8.25 10.30
CA ILE A 13 -5.91 -8.92 9.57
C ILE A 13 -6.77 -7.93 8.75
N PRO A 14 -7.39 -6.89 9.35
CA PRO A 14 -8.17 -5.92 8.59
C PRO A 14 -7.30 -5.10 7.64
N MET A 15 -6.04 -4.83 7.99
CA MET A 15 -5.11 -4.13 7.10
C MET A 15 -4.82 -4.93 5.83
N TYR A 16 -4.62 -6.24 5.95
CA TYR A 16 -4.47 -7.14 4.80
C TYR A 16 -5.75 -7.23 3.97
N GLY A 17 -6.90 -7.35 4.62
CA GLY A 17 -8.20 -7.30 3.95
C GLY A 17 -8.36 -6.02 3.14
N PHE A 18 -7.94 -4.88 3.69
CA PHE A 18 -7.93 -3.60 2.99
C PHE A 18 -7.00 -3.61 1.76
N PHE A 19 -5.79 -4.16 1.85
CA PHE A 19 -4.90 -4.25 0.68
C PHE A 19 -5.49 -5.14 -0.42
N ILE A 20 -6.11 -6.27 -0.05
CA ILE A 20 -6.73 -7.18 -1.02
C ILE A 20 -7.89 -6.48 -1.72
N TRP A 21 -8.71 -5.78 -0.94
CA TRP A 21 -9.80 -4.99 -1.48
C TRP A 21 -9.29 -3.86 -2.38
N ALA A 22 -8.26 -3.12 -1.98
CA ALA A 22 -7.66 -2.05 -2.78
C ALA A 22 -7.08 -2.55 -4.12
N TYR A 23 -6.59 -3.79 -4.17
CA TYR A 23 -6.13 -4.41 -5.41
C TYR A 23 -7.29 -4.79 -6.36
N ASN A 24 -8.37 -5.35 -5.81
CA ASN A 24 -9.52 -5.84 -6.59
C ASN A 24 -10.47 -4.71 -7.02
N CYS A 25 -10.65 -3.69 -6.17
CA CYS A 25 -11.56 -2.55 -6.37
C CYS A 25 -10.79 -1.22 -6.22
N PRO A 26 -9.80 -0.94 -7.08
CA PRO A 26 -8.96 0.25 -6.97
C PRO A 26 -9.76 1.54 -7.15
N GLU A 27 -10.81 1.54 -8.00
CA GLU A 27 -11.65 2.72 -8.23
C GLU A 27 -12.39 3.13 -6.95
N ASP A 28 -12.99 2.15 -6.25
CA ASP A 28 -13.65 2.36 -4.98
C ASP A 28 -12.68 2.90 -3.92
N CYS A 29 -11.45 2.37 -3.92
CA CYS A 29 -10.41 2.75 -2.98
C CYS A 29 -9.95 4.20 -3.17
N ILE A 30 -9.78 4.64 -4.43
CA ILE A 30 -9.38 6.02 -4.77
C ILE A 30 -10.46 7.03 -4.38
N LEU A 31 -11.73 6.64 -4.57
CA LEU A 31 -12.88 7.51 -4.34
C LEU A 31 -13.40 7.51 -2.91
N ILE A 32 -12.78 6.72 -2.02
CA ILE A 32 -13.19 6.65 -0.62
C ILE A 32 -13.18 8.05 0.00
N GLY A 33 -14.31 8.44 0.60
CA GLY A 33 -14.48 9.77 1.19
C GLY A 33 -14.51 10.94 0.20
N ARG A 34 -14.45 10.72 -1.11
CA ARG A 34 -14.55 11.79 -2.15
C ARG A 34 -15.73 11.62 -3.10
N ARG A 35 -16.39 10.46 -3.13
CA ARG A 35 -17.57 10.21 -3.99
C ARG A 35 -18.65 11.28 -3.91
N TRP A 36 -18.91 11.81 -2.71
CA TRP A 36 -19.94 12.82 -2.46
C TRP A 36 -19.62 14.21 -3.05
N MET A 37 -18.38 14.47 -3.46
CA MET A 37 -17.99 15.74 -4.06
C MET A 37 -18.37 15.86 -5.54
N PHE A 38 -18.66 14.73 -6.20
CA PHE A 38 -18.91 14.68 -7.64
C PHE A 38 -20.41 14.52 -7.90
N LYS A 39 -20.91 15.19 -8.94
CA LYS A 39 -22.33 15.11 -9.34
C LYS A 39 -22.66 13.84 -10.16
N GLY A 40 -21.65 13.11 -10.63
CA GLY A 40 -21.77 11.88 -11.42
C GLY A 40 -20.59 10.95 -11.15
N GLU A 41 -20.46 9.87 -11.94
CA GLU A 41 -19.34 8.94 -11.80
C GLU A 41 -18.02 9.62 -12.22
N PRO A 42 -17.04 9.78 -11.31
CA PRO A 42 -15.78 10.41 -11.63
C PRO A 42 -14.92 9.46 -12.48
N GLU A 43 -14.41 9.97 -13.60
CA GLU A 43 -13.47 9.24 -14.45
C GLU A 43 -12.11 9.16 -13.77
N ILE A 44 -11.61 7.94 -13.57
CA ILE A 44 -10.31 7.68 -12.96
C ILE A 44 -9.34 7.29 -14.07
N SER A 45 -8.18 7.96 -14.12
CA SER A 45 -7.11 7.59 -15.05
C SER A 45 -6.65 6.15 -14.78
N SER A 46 -6.41 5.39 -15.86
CA SER A 46 -5.78 4.05 -15.83
C SER A 46 -4.49 4.00 -15.01
N ASN A 47 -3.78 5.12 -14.91
CA ASN A 47 -2.43 5.23 -14.38
C ASN A 47 -2.49 5.18 -12.85
N VAL A 48 -3.45 5.92 -12.27
CA VAL A 48 -3.75 5.86 -10.85
C VAL A 48 -4.27 4.47 -10.46
N ILE A 49 -5.08 3.83 -11.31
CA ILE A 49 -5.52 2.44 -11.09
C ILE A 49 -4.31 1.48 -11.06
N ARG A 50 -3.39 1.60 -12.01
CA ARG A 50 -2.17 0.79 -12.07
C ARG A 50 -1.26 1.03 -10.86
N TYR A 51 -1.15 2.28 -10.42
CA TYR A 51 -0.40 2.64 -9.21
C TYR A 51 -1.01 2.01 -7.95
N ILE A 52 -2.33 2.10 -7.76
CA ILE A 52 -3.01 1.49 -6.59
C ILE A 52 -2.80 -0.02 -6.58
N LYS A 53 -2.90 -0.69 -7.72
CA LYS A 53 -2.64 -2.14 -7.81
C LYS A 53 -1.19 -2.48 -7.45
N PHE A 54 -0.22 -1.73 -7.97
CA PHE A 54 1.20 -1.90 -7.62
C PHE A 54 1.44 -1.67 -6.12
N ALA A 55 0.94 -0.57 -5.56
CA ALA A 55 1.09 -0.23 -4.16
C ALA A 55 0.43 -1.29 -3.25
N SER A 56 -0.70 -1.85 -3.67
CA SER A 56 -1.41 -2.90 -2.93
C SER A 56 -0.62 -4.20 -2.89
N ILE A 57 -0.08 -4.65 -4.04
CA ILE A 57 0.81 -5.84 -4.09
C ILE A 57 2.06 -5.58 -3.25
N PHE A 58 2.67 -4.42 -3.40
CA PHE A 58 3.87 -4.07 -2.65
C PHE A 58 3.62 -4.06 -1.15
N ALA A 59 2.49 -3.51 -0.70
CA ALA A 59 2.06 -3.52 0.69
C ALA A 59 1.79 -4.95 1.20
N MET A 60 1.16 -5.82 0.40
CA MET A 60 0.97 -7.22 0.76
C MET A 60 2.30 -8.00 0.89
N VAL A 61 3.30 -7.69 0.07
CA VAL A 61 4.58 -8.42 0.10
C VAL A 61 5.56 -7.85 1.13
N GLY A 62 5.62 -6.53 1.28
CA GLY A 62 6.59 -5.91 2.18
C GLY A 62 6.08 -5.73 3.61
N SER A 63 4.77 -5.73 3.87
CA SER A 63 4.28 -5.66 5.26
C SER A 63 4.69 -6.85 6.14
N PRO A 64 4.78 -8.11 5.66
CA PRO A 64 5.41 -9.21 6.40
C PRO A 64 6.89 -9.01 6.65
N ILE A 65 7.63 -8.46 5.67
CA ILE A 65 9.08 -8.21 5.80
C ILE A 65 9.32 -7.20 6.92
N VAL A 66 8.54 -6.12 6.94
CA VAL A 66 8.57 -5.12 8.01
C VAL A 66 8.20 -5.75 9.35
N LEU A 67 7.16 -6.60 9.39
CA LEU A 67 6.73 -7.25 10.63
C LEU A 67 7.77 -8.24 11.19
N ILE A 68 8.43 -9.01 10.34
CA ILE A 68 9.55 -9.89 10.73
C ILE A 68 10.71 -9.05 11.27
N SER A 69 11.01 -7.90 10.65
CA SER A 69 12.13 -7.05 11.07
C SER A 69 11.99 -6.48 12.49
N ILE A 70 10.76 -6.40 13.03
CA ILE A 70 10.48 -6.03 14.43
C ILE A 70 11.16 -7.00 15.42
N PHE A 71 11.28 -8.29 15.05
CA PHE A 71 11.84 -9.33 15.91
C PHE A 71 13.37 -9.44 15.85
N LEU A 72 14.03 -8.88 14.83
CA LEU A 72 15.47 -9.02 14.65
C LEU A 72 16.29 -8.05 15.51
N LYS A 73 16.04 -6.74 15.40
CA LYS A 73 16.68 -5.64 16.15
C LYS A 73 16.09 -4.29 15.72
N PRO A 74 16.01 -3.29 16.61
CA PRO A 74 15.32 -2.01 16.33
C PRO A 74 15.96 -1.20 15.19
N TYR A 75 17.28 -1.27 14.99
CA TYR A 75 17.95 -0.58 13.88
C TYR A 75 17.69 -1.25 12.52
N VAL A 76 17.45 -2.56 12.49
CA VAL A 76 17.10 -3.30 11.26
C VAL A 76 15.69 -2.93 10.81
N PHE A 77 14.77 -2.74 11.75
CA PHE A 77 13.42 -2.27 11.48
C PHE A 77 13.42 -0.88 10.82
N GLY A 78 14.18 0.08 11.36
CA GLY A 78 14.29 1.42 10.79
C GLY A 78 14.83 1.40 9.35
N LEU A 79 15.87 0.60 9.10
CA LEU A 79 16.45 0.44 7.77
C LEU A 79 15.46 -0.22 6.79
N ALA A 80 14.77 -1.28 7.22
CA ALA A 80 13.77 -1.96 6.41
C ALA A 80 12.60 -1.04 6.03
N LEU A 81 12.14 -0.19 6.94
CA LEU A 81 11.11 0.82 6.67
C LEU A 81 11.55 1.85 5.62
N ILE A 82 12.78 2.36 5.76
CA ILE A 82 13.34 3.33 4.80
C ILE A 82 13.42 2.71 3.40
N VAL A 83 13.94 1.48 3.29
CA VAL A 83 14.01 0.76 2.01
C VAL A 83 12.61 0.52 1.44
N PHE A 84 11.65 0.10 2.27
CA PHE A 84 10.26 -0.12 1.86
C PHE A 84 9.64 1.17 1.28
N ILE A 85 9.84 2.31 1.92
CA ILE A 85 9.37 3.63 1.44
C ILE A 85 10.07 4.02 0.13
N LEU A 86 11.39 3.83 0.03
CA LEU A 86 12.13 4.16 -1.19
C LEU A 86 11.68 3.33 -2.39
N VAL A 87 11.40 2.04 -2.20
CA VAL A 87 10.90 1.17 -3.27
C VAL A 87 9.48 1.57 -3.71
N LEU A 88 8.62 1.99 -2.78
CA LEU A 88 7.32 2.57 -3.12
C LEU A 88 7.48 3.84 -3.97
N ILE A 89 8.35 4.76 -3.56
CA ILE A 89 8.56 6.03 -4.27
C ILE A 89 9.15 5.77 -5.66
N THR A 90 10.19 4.95 -5.75
CA THR A 90 10.81 4.63 -7.05
C THR A 90 9.85 3.89 -7.98
N GLY A 91 9.13 2.89 -7.47
CA GLY A 91 8.08 2.20 -8.22
C GLY A 91 6.97 3.15 -8.69
N ALA A 92 6.53 4.06 -7.83
CA ALA A 92 5.55 5.10 -8.16
C ALA A 92 6.07 6.01 -9.30
N THR A 93 7.28 6.55 -9.14
CA THR A 93 7.87 7.44 -10.15
C THR A 93 8.08 6.73 -11.48
N LEU A 94 8.44 5.44 -11.46
CA LEU A 94 8.65 4.67 -12.68
C LEU A 94 7.33 4.41 -13.42
N ILE A 95 6.26 4.06 -12.70
CA ILE A 95 4.92 3.89 -13.29
C ILE A 95 4.41 5.21 -13.89
N LEU A 96 4.64 6.33 -13.19
CA LEU A 96 4.19 7.65 -13.66
C LEU A 96 5.06 8.24 -14.78
N THR A 97 6.38 7.95 -14.79
CA THR A 97 7.34 8.51 -15.76
C THR A 97 7.47 7.66 -17.01
N ALA A 98 7.31 6.32 -16.90
CA ALA A 98 7.30 5.43 -18.06
C ALA A 98 6.23 5.81 -19.09
N GLU A 99 5.20 6.53 -18.66
CA GLU A 99 4.06 6.92 -19.49
C GLU A 99 4.16 8.36 -20.04
N SER A 100 5.05 9.21 -19.51
CA SER A 100 5.32 10.55 -20.07
C SER A 100 6.07 10.48 -21.41
N LYS A 101 6.55 9.30 -21.80
CA LYS A 101 7.34 9.06 -23.02
C LYS A 101 6.54 8.42 -24.16
N ASP A 102 5.28 8.04 -23.91
CA ASP A 102 4.32 7.60 -24.93
C ASP A 102 3.44 8.79 -25.36
#